data_AF-A0A9D2G488-F1
#
_entry.id   AF-A0A9D2G488-F1
#
_cell.length_a   1.000
_cell.length_b   1.000
_cell.length_c   1.000
_cell.angle_alpha   90.00
_cell.angle_beta   90.00
_cell.angle_gamma   90.00
#
_symmetry.space_group_name_H-M   'P 1'
#
loop_
_entity.id
_entity.type
_entity.pdbx_description
1 polymer ?
#
loop_
_entity_poly.entity_id
_entity_poly.type
_entity_poly.pdbx_seq_one_letter_code
_entity_poly.pdbx_strand_id
1 'polypeptide(L)'
;MLLNSLLADPAEWYPILFDSPMNIARGICFWATIALALVFLICVLLIRGKKRAPFLKASLIFFVVYACAVGITLLTFTFLEDGITLTLFAPLVSLIGAIAVSAVLLFVKRCAVTYAISGVLIAGALVASLVCMGIYYESGDAADMNGTTNDDVESVALYISAAVAIVAVLAATFLTGKGDKKGFDTKAISYAAVCIAMSFALSYLRIVKMPQGGSITIASLVPLMIYSYMFGTRKGVFAGFIYGILQAFQDPYILHPAQFLLDYPLAFMCIGLAGCFAKVKALDKVPQVQIALGGVVAGLSRFVMHFLSGMFAFGMWAPEGQPVWLYSLTYQAGYVLPDIAIAIVAAAILFSSRAFVKQVRRFNTVKPAAAPAEQAAVPPQA
;
A
#
# COMPACT_ATOMS: atom_id res chain seq x y z
N MET A 1 16.67 -12.85 24.08
CA MET A 1 16.57 -11.60 24.84
C MET A 1 15.95 -10.49 23.99
N LEU A 2 16.47 -10.20 22.78
CA LEU A 2 15.89 -9.19 21.85
C LEU A 2 14.47 -9.50 21.34
N LEU A 3 14.15 -10.78 21.06
CA LEU A 3 12.79 -11.17 20.65
C LEU A 3 11.78 -11.02 21.80
N ASN A 4 12.23 -11.21 23.05
CA ASN A 4 11.39 -11.03 24.23
C ASN A 4 11.21 -9.54 24.57
N SER A 5 12.16 -8.66 24.23
CA SER A 5 12.00 -7.21 24.42
C SER A 5 11.19 -6.56 23.29
N LEU A 6 11.29 -7.05 22.05
CA LEU A 6 10.40 -6.64 20.94
C LEU A 6 8.95 -7.12 21.11
N LEU A 7 8.73 -8.10 21.99
CA LEU A 7 7.42 -8.62 22.39
C LEU A 7 7.06 -8.26 23.85
N ALA A 8 7.89 -7.46 24.54
CA ALA A 8 7.68 -7.15 25.97
C ALA A 8 6.54 -6.16 26.20
N ASP A 9 6.28 -5.30 25.22
CA ASP A 9 5.02 -4.60 25.04
C ASP A 9 4.41 -5.12 23.74
N PRO A 10 3.68 -6.24 23.76
CA PRO A 10 2.98 -6.68 22.56
C PRO A 10 2.01 -5.55 22.25
N ALA A 11 2.22 -4.81 21.16
CA ALA A 11 1.26 -3.77 20.78
C ALA A 11 -0.12 -4.41 20.75
N GLU A 12 -0.92 -4.01 21.73
CA GLU A 12 -1.94 -4.90 22.20
C GLU A 12 -3.01 -5.03 21.10
N TRP A 13 -3.53 -6.24 20.90
CA TRP A 13 -4.45 -6.50 19.81
C TRP A 13 -5.82 -5.90 20.14
N TYR A 14 -6.09 -4.68 19.66
CA TYR A 14 -7.30 -3.91 19.97
C TYR A 14 -8.64 -4.66 19.81
N PRO A 15 -8.80 -5.68 18.93
CA PRO A 15 -10.03 -6.47 18.89
C PRO A 15 -10.38 -7.19 20.19
N ILE A 16 -9.40 -7.44 21.07
CA ILE A 16 -9.61 -8.12 22.35
C ILE A 16 -9.19 -7.28 23.55
N LEU A 17 -8.93 -5.99 23.34
CA LEU A 17 -8.60 -5.07 24.39
C LEU A 17 -9.81 -4.33 24.92
N PHE A 18 -9.97 -4.40 26.24
CA PHE A 18 -11.04 -3.77 26.97
C PHE A 18 -10.52 -2.88 28.11
N ASP A 19 -9.29 -2.39 27.94
CA ASP A 19 -8.52 -1.59 28.90
C ASP A 19 -8.89 -0.10 28.87
N SER A 20 -9.33 0.43 27.73
CA SER A 20 -9.77 1.81 27.57
C SER A 20 -11.10 1.92 26.81
N PRO A 21 -11.93 2.97 27.04
CA PRO A 21 -13.15 3.20 26.27
C PRO A 21 -12.92 3.24 24.76
N MET A 22 -11.74 3.74 24.35
CA MET A 22 -11.35 3.85 22.94
C MET A 22 -11.03 2.47 22.33
N ASN A 23 -10.24 1.65 23.03
CA ASN A 23 -9.93 0.28 22.60
C ASN A 23 -11.17 -0.60 22.56
N ILE A 24 -12.07 -0.46 23.56
CA ILE A 24 -13.39 -1.10 23.55
C ILE A 24 -14.16 -0.71 22.28
N ALA A 25 -14.22 0.58 21.95
CA ALA A 25 -14.93 1.06 20.77
C ALA A 25 -14.33 0.55 19.46
N ARG A 26 -12.99 0.48 19.33
CA ARG A 26 -12.30 -0.13 18.19
C ARG A 26 -12.62 -1.64 18.09
N GLY A 27 -12.60 -2.35 19.20
CA GLY A 27 -12.96 -3.77 19.28
C GLY A 27 -14.41 -4.02 18.86
N ILE A 28 -15.35 -3.18 19.31
CA ILE A 28 -16.76 -3.24 18.87
C ILE A 28 -16.86 -3.01 17.37
N CYS A 29 -16.20 -1.98 16.82
CA CYS A 29 -16.21 -1.72 15.38
C CYS A 29 -15.71 -2.93 14.58
N PHE A 30 -14.65 -3.58 15.05
CA PHE A 30 -14.08 -4.78 14.44
C PHE A 30 -15.05 -5.97 14.49
N TRP A 31 -15.55 -6.35 15.67
CA TRP A 31 -16.44 -7.50 15.80
C TRP A 31 -17.79 -7.28 15.13
N ALA A 32 -18.32 -6.06 15.16
CA ALA A 32 -19.53 -5.69 14.40
C ALA A 32 -19.30 -5.85 12.89
N THR A 33 -18.13 -5.47 12.39
CA THR A 33 -17.77 -5.65 10.97
C THR A 33 -17.74 -7.13 10.60
N ILE A 34 -17.13 -7.98 11.43
CA ILE A 34 -17.10 -9.44 11.21
C ILE A 34 -18.53 -10.02 11.23
N ALA A 35 -19.34 -9.66 12.24
CA ALA A 35 -20.71 -10.14 12.35
C ALA A 35 -21.55 -9.75 11.13
N LEU A 36 -21.46 -8.49 10.68
CA LEU A 36 -22.15 -8.02 9.48
C LEU A 36 -21.67 -8.74 8.22
N ALA A 37 -20.37 -8.99 8.08
CA ALA A 37 -19.82 -9.73 6.95
C ALA A 37 -20.33 -11.19 6.92
N LEU A 38 -20.41 -11.85 8.07
CA LEU A 38 -20.96 -13.21 8.19
C LEU A 38 -22.45 -13.25 7.85
N VAL A 39 -23.24 -12.32 8.40
CA VAL A 39 -24.68 -12.19 8.09
C VAL A 39 -24.87 -11.97 6.60
N PHE A 40 -24.09 -11.06 6.00
CA PHE A 40 -24.14 -10.82 4.55
C PHE A 40 -23.80 -12.07 3.75
N LEU A 41 -22.75 -12.81 4.13
CA LEU A 41 -22.37 -14.06 3.47
C LEU A 41 -23.52 -15.07 3.50
N ILE A 42 -24.15 -15.25 4.67
CA ILE A 42 -25.32 -16.13 4.86
C ILE A 42 -26.47 -15.66 3.95
N CYS A 43 -26.81 -14.37 3.95
CA CYS A 43 -27.86 -13.83 3.09
C CYS A 43 -27.56 -14.02 1.60
N VAL A 44 -26.31 -13.86 1.15
CA VAL A 44 -25.91 -14.09 -0.24
C VAL A 44 -26.03 -15.56 -0.65
N LEU A 45 -25.81 -16.50 0.28
CA LEU A 45 -25.97 -17.94 0.04
C LEU A 45 -27.45 -18.37 0.00
N LEU A 46 -28.28 -17.78 0.87
CA LEU A 46 -29.71 -18.08 0.98
C LEU A 46 -30.56 -17.41 -0.11
N ILE A 47 -30.27 -16.15 -0.46
CA ILE A 47 -31.08 -15.38 -1.41
C ILE A 47 -30.71 -15.78 -2.85
N ARG A 48 -31.64 -16.44 -3.54
CA ARG A 48 -31.52 -16.85 -4.95
C ARG A 48 -32.57 -16.18 -5.83
N GLY A 49 -32.39 -16.28 -7.15
CA GLY A 49 -33.35 -15.79 -8.14
C GLY A 49 -33.47 -14.26 -8.21
N LYS A 50 -34.66 -13.77 -8.59
CA LYS A 50 -34.90 -12.34 -8.91
C LYS A 50 -34.67 -11.37 -7.72
N LYS A 51 -34.74 -11.85 -6.47
CA LYS A 51 -34.50 -11.04 -5.26
C LYS A 51 -33.01 -10.80 -4.96
N ARG A 52 -32.10 -11.56 -5.57
CA ARG A 52 -30.65 -11.48 -5.28
C ARG A 52 -30.02 -10.18 -5.76
N ALA A 53 -30.33 -9.76 -6.99
CA ALA A 53 -29.78 -8.53 -7.56
C ALA A 53 -30.14 -7.25 -6.76
N PRO A 54 -31.42 -6.99 -6.38
CA PRO A 54 -31.75 -5.83 -5.57
C PRO A 54 -31.14 -5.90 -4.16
N PHE A 55 -31.12 -7.09 -3.53
CA PHE A 55 -30.45 -7.29 -2.24
C PHE A 55 -28.96 -6.93 -2.30
N LEU A 56 -28.23 -7.39 -3.33
CA LEU A 56 -26.81 -7.08 -3.49
C LEU A 56 -26.56 -5.57 -3.68
N LYS A 57 -27.42 -4.88 -4.44
CA LYS A 57 -27.33 -3.42 -4.61
C LYS A 57 -27.56 -2.67 -3.30
N ALA A 58 -28.60 -3.03 -2.55
CA ALA A 58 -28.90 -2.40 -1.26
C ALA A 58 -27.79 -2.68 -0.24
N SER A 59 -27.31 -3.93 -0.18
CA SER A 59 -26.20 -4.32 0.69
C SER A 59 -24.93 -3.55 0.35
N LEU A 60 -24.63 -3.34 -0.93
CA LEU A 60 -23.48 -2.55 -1.35
C LEU A 60 -23.54 -1.12 -0.80
N ILE A 61 -24.70 -0.45 -0.93
CA ILE A 61 -24.89 0.91 -0.39
C ILE A 61 -24.71 0.90 1.12
N PHE A 62 -25.34 -0.05 1.82
CA PHE A 62 -25.21 -0.19 3.27
C PHE A 62 -23.75 -0.37 3.70
N PHE A 63 -23.00 -1.28 3.08
CA PHE A 63 -21.59 -1.51 3.41
C PHE A 63 -20.70 -0.31 3.11
N VAL A 64 -20.98 0.44 2.04
CA VAL A 64 -20.23 1.69 1.76
C VAL A 64 -20.48 2.72 2.85
N VAL A 65 -21.74 2.97 3.22
CA VAL A 65 -22.08 3.92 4.29
C VAL A 65 -21.48 3.47 5.63
N TYR A 66 -21.60 2.18 5.96
CA TYR A 66 -21.03 1.60 7.16
C TYR A 66 -19.50 1.73 7.20
N ALA A 67 -18.81 1.40 6.10
CA ALA A 67 -17.35 1.52 6.01
C ALA A 67 -16.89 2.97 6.16
N CYS A 68 -17.59 3.94 5.55
CA CYS A 68 -17.31 5.36 5.76
C CYS A 68 -17.49 5.77 7.22
N ALA A 69 -18.59 5.35 7.86
CA ALA A 69 -18.87 5.66 9.26
C ALA A 69 -17.79 5.07 10.19
N VAL A 70 -17.48 3.78 10.04
CA VAL A 70 -16.43 3.12 10.83
C VAL A 70 -15.05 3.75 10.56
N GLY A 71 -14.73 4.04 9.30
CA GLY A 71 -13.48 4.70 8.93
C GLY A 71 -13.30 6.08 9.57
N ILE A 72 -14.35 6.91 9.54
CA ILE A 72 -14.37 8.22 10.21
C ILE A 72 -14.20 8.05 11.72
N THR A 73 -14.92 7.10 12.33
CA THR A 73 -14.82 6.82 13.77
C THR A 73 -13.42 6.40 14.17
N LEU A 74 -12.82 5.43 13.47
CA LEU A 74 -11.45 4.95 13.76
C LEU A 74 -10.41 6.05 13.55
N LEU A 75 -10.57 6.86 12.50
CA LEU A 75 -9.72 8.01 12.25
C LEU A 75 -9.86 9.05 13.38
N THR A 76 -11.09 9.28 13.86
CA THR A 76 -11.36 10.15 15.01
C THR A 76 -10.72 9.65 16.29
N PHE A 77 -10.75 8.34 16.53
CA PHE A 77 -10.09 7.74 17.70
C PHE A 77 -8.57 7.90 17.65
N THR A 78 -8.00 7.77 16.45
CA THR A 78 -6.57 8.06 16.22
C THR A 78 -6.27 9.53 16.48
N PHE A 79 -7.15 10.47 16.09
CA PHE A 79 -7.00 11.89 16.44
C PHE A 79 -7.05 12.17 17.95
N LEU A 80 -7.89 11.44 18.69
CA LEU A 80 -8.12 11.67 20.11
C LEU A 80 -7.03 11.07 21.01
N GLU A 81 -6.40 9.96 20.62
CA GLU A 81 -5.33 9.33 21.40
C GLU A 81 -3.96 9.94 21.12
N ASP A 82 -3.60 10.10 19.85
CA ASP A 82 -2.22 10.42 19.47
C ASP A 82 -1.92 11.93 19.44
N GLY A 83 -2.94 12.79 19.61
CA GLY A 83 -2.78 14.25 19.68
C GLY A 83 -2.03 14.81 18.48
N ILE A 84 -2.64 14.77 17.29
CA ILE A 84 -1.88 15.05 16.08
C ILE A 84 -1.40 16.50 16.01
N THR A 85 -0.13 16.68 15.66
CA THR A 85 0.43 17.96 15.27
C THR A 85 -0.23 18.44 14.00
N LEU A 86 -1.05 19.50 14.13
CA LEU A 86 -1.83 20.07 13.03
C LEU A 86 -0.95 20.42 11.83
N THR A 87 0.32 20.74 12.07
CA THR A 87 1.37 21.00 11.09
C THR A 87 1.66 19.80 10.17
N LEU A 88 1.58 18.56 10.65
CA LEU A 88 1.73 17.36 9.82
C LEU A 88 0.42 16.96 9.15
N PHE A 89 -0.70 17.09 9.87
CA PHE A 89 -1.98 16.55 9.42
C PHE A 89 -2.73 17.41 8.41
N ALA A 90 -2.81 18.73 8.65
CA ALA A 90 -3.52 19.66 7.77
C ALA A 90 -3.02 19.62 6.31
N PRO A 91 -1.71 19.59 6.02
CA PRO A 91 -1.23 19.56 4.65
C PRO A 91 -1.36 18.18 4.00
N LEU A 92 -1.42 17.10 4.78
CA LEU A 92 -1.82 15.80 4.25
C LEU A 92 -3.30 15.87 3.84
N VAL A 93 -4.21 16.33 4.71
CA VAL A 93 -5.65 16.50 4.37
C VAL A 93 -5.84 17.37 3.13
N SER A 94 -5.06 18.44 3.00
CA SER A 94 -5.11 19.29 1.80
C SER A 94 -4.67 18.54 0.53
N LEU A 95 -3.73 17.60 0.62
CA LEU A 95 -3.36 16.70 -0.48
C LEU A 95 -4.52 15.77 -0.87
N ILE A 96 -5.26 15.20 0.08
CA ILE A 96 -6.49 14.43 -0.23
C ILE A 96 -7.54 15.35 -0.87
N GLY A 97 -7.74 16.55 -0.33
CA GLY A 97 -8.64 17.55 -0.89
C GLY A 97 -8.28 17.93 -2.32
N ALA A 98 -7.00 18.15 -2.60
CA ALA A 98 -6.45 18.42 -3.93
C ALA A 98 -6.72 17.27 -4.91
N ILE A 99 -6.56 16.01 -4.46
CA ILE A 99 -6.88 14.82 -5.25
C ILE A 99 -8.40 14.75 -5.54
N ALA A 100 -9.23 14.99 -4.54
CA ALA A 100 -10.69 14.97 -4.68
C ALA A 100 -11.19 16.06 -5.64
N VAL A 101 -10.71 17.30 -5.47
CA VAL A 101 -11.02 18.42 -6.38
C VAL A 101 -10.54 18.11 -7.80
N SER A 102 -9.32 17.56 -7.95
CA SER A 102 -8.80 17.14 -9.25
C SER A 102 -9.68 16.07 -9.91
N ALA A 103 -10.18 15.11 -9.14
CA ALA A 103 -11.10 14.09 -9.64
C ALA A 103 -12.41 14.71 -10.14
N VAL A 104 -12.97 15.68 -9.42
CA VAL A 104 -14.18 16.42 -9.84
C VAL A 104 -13.90 17.24 -11.11
N LEU A 105 -12.78 17.97 -11.17
CA LEU A 105 -12.40 18.75 -12.35
C LEU A 105 -12.30 17.87 -13.61
N LEU A 106 -11.61 16.72 -13.49
CA LEU A 106 -11.45 15.75 -14.58
C LEU A 106 -12.73 14.96 -14.90
N PHE A 107 -13.70 14.93 -13.97
CA PHE A 107 -15.04 14.40 -14.23
C PHE A 107 -15.87 15.38 -15.07
N VAL A 108 -15.80 16.67 -14.77
CA VAL A 108 -16.53 17.72 -15.49
C VAL A 108 -15.98 17.94 -16.90
N LYS A 109 -14.66 18.08 -17.06
CA LYS A 109 -14.03 18.29 -18.36
C LYS A 109 -12.66 17.64 -18.42
N ARG A 110 -12.39 16.91 -19.50
CA ARG A 110 -11.08 16.30 -19.79
C ARG A 110 -10.42 17.05 -20.94
N CYS A 111 -9.50 17.96 -20.62
CA CYS A 111 -8.63 18.61 -21.59
C CYS A 111 -7.22 18.80 -21.03
N ALA A 112 -6.27 19.19 -21.88
CA ALA A 112 -4.87 19.40 -21.45
C ALA A 112 -4.76 20.37 -20.25
N VAL A 113 -5.60 21.42 -20.23
CA VAL A 113 -5.64 22.41 -19.15
C VAL A 113 -6.09 21.77 -17.83
N THR A 114 -7.14 20.95 -17.82
CA THR A 114 -7.59 20.30 -16.59
C THR A 114 -6.57 19.30 -16.07
N TYR A 115 -5.86 18.58 -16.96
CA TYR A 115 -4.74 17.72 -16.54
C TYR A 115 -3.59 18.51 -15.93
N ALA A 116 -3.22 19.63 -16.55
CA ALA A 116 -2.17 20.51 -16.03
C ALA A 116 -2.55 21.09 -14.66
N ILE A 117 -3.77 21.62 -14.51
CA ILE A 117 -4.27 22.15 -13.23
C ILE A 117 -4.28 21.06 -12.15
N SER A 118 -4.81 19.87 -12.45
CA SER A 118 -4.81 18.76 -11.50
C SER A 118 -3.38 18.34 -11.10
N GLY A 119 -2.46 18.29 -12.06
CA GLY A 119 -1.06 17.98 -11.81
C GLY A 119 -0.40 19.02 -10.89
N VAL A 120 -0.57 20.31 -11.19
CA VAL A 120 -0.03 21.42 -10.38
C VAL A 120 -0.64 21.43 -8.98
N LEU A 121 -1.95 21.22 -8.86
CA LEU A 121 -2.64 21.22 -7.57
C LEU A 121 -2.15 20.09 -6.66
N ILE A 122 -2.06 18.86 -7.18
CA ILE A 122 -1.57 17.71 -6.42
C ILE A 122 -0.09 17.85 -6.08
N ALA A 123 0.74 18.29 -7.05
CA ALA A 123 2.16 18.51 -6.81
C ALA A 123 2.40 19.62 -5.78
N GLY A 124 1.66 20.72 -5.88
CA GLY A 124 1.73 21.82 -4.91
C GLY A 124 1.31 21.39 -3.51
N ALA A 125 0.23 20.60 -3.38
CA ALA A 125 -0.19 20.06 -2.10
C ALA A 125 0.85 19.10 -1.51
N LEU A 126 1.45 18.22 -2.33
CA LEU A 126 2.51 17.31 -1.90
C LEU A 126 3.76 18.09 -1.43
N VAL A 127 4.17 19.12 -2.16
CA VAL A 127 5.30 19.98 -1.77
C VAL A 127 4.97 20.71 -0.47
N ALA A 128 3.75 21.24 -0.31
CA ALA A 128 3.32 21.86 0.93
C ALA A 128 3.38 20.88 2.11
N SER A 129 2.95 19.62 1.93
CA SER A 129 3.11 18.58 2.96
C SER A 129 4.57 18.38 3.35
N LEU A 130 5.48 18.26 2.37
CA LEU A 130 6.91 18.08 2.64
C LEU A 130 7.53 19.31 3.32
N VAL A 131 7.12 20.53 2.96
CA VAL A 131 7.59 21.77 3.60
C VAL A 131 7.11 21.85 5.05
N CYS A 132 5.83 21.55 5.31
CA CYS A 132 5.32 21.54 6.68
C CYS A 132 6.00 20.46 7.54
N MET A 133 6.31 19.29 6.97
CA MET A 133 7.14 18.27 7.64
C MET A 133 8.55 18.79 7.94
N GLY A 134 9.15 19.54 7.02
CA GLY A 134 10.44 20.20 7.26
C GLY A 134 10.37 21.25 8.38
N ILE A 135 9.33 22.08 8.41
CA ILE A 135 9.11 23.04 9.50
C ILE A 135 8.91 22.33 10.84
N TYR A 136 8.15 21.24 10.86
CA TYR A 136 7.91 20.43 12.06
C TYR A 136 9.19 19.77 12.59
N TYR A 137 10.09 19.36 11.68
CA TYR A 137 11.40 18.87 12.05
C TYR A 137 12.27 20.00 12.62
N GLU A 138 12.43 21.10 11.88
CA GLU A 138 13.28 22.24 12.27
C GLU A 138 12.79 22.98 13.52
N SER A 139 11.50 22.91 13.85
CA SER A 139 10.97 23.49 15.10
C SER A 139 11.42 22.73 16.35
N GLY A 140 11.94 21.51 16.21
CA GLY A 140 12.29 20.62 17.31
C GLY A 140 11.12 19.81 17.85
N ASP A 141 9.88 20.16 17.48
CA ASP A 141 8.67 19.48 17.96
C ASP A 141 8.67 17.98 17.61
N ALA A 142 9.18 17.63 16.42
CA ALA A 142 9.34 16.24 15.99
C ALA A 142 10.20 15.42 16.95
N ALA A 143 11.30 16.01 17.40
CA ALA A 143 12.25 15.37 18.29
C ALA A 143 11.71 15.34 19.73
N ASP A 144 11.19 16.46 20.22
CA ASP A 144 10.64 16.59 21.57
C ASP A 144 9.49 15.61 21.81
N MET A 145 8.56 15.48 20.85
CA MET A 145 7.45 14.52 20.95
C MET A 145 7.90 13.06 20.95
N ASN A 146 9.09 12.77 20.46
CA ASN A 146 9.68 11.43 20.47
C ASN A 146 10.76 11.28 21.54
N GLY A 147 10.90 12.26 22.44
CA GLY A 147 11.83 12.24 23.57
C GLY A 147 13.31 12.34 23.16
N THR A 148 13.64 13.08 22.10
CA THR A 148 14.98 13.16 21.51
C THR A 148 15.35 14.55 21.05
N THR A 149 16.52 14.70 20.42
CA THR A 149 16.95 15.92 19.74
C THR A 149 17.05 15.74 18.23
N ASN A 150 16.99 16.84 17.47
CA ASN A 150 17.19 16.79 16.02
C ASN A 150 18.59 16.31 15.62
N ASP A 151 19.58 16.47 16.51
CA ASP A 151 20.96 16.02 16.27
C ASP A 151 21.08 14.49 16.18
N ASP A 152 20.06 13.76 16.63
CA ASP A 152 20.00 12.29 16.54
C ASP A 152 19.59 11.79 15.13
N VAL A 153 19.23 12.70 14.23
CA VAL A 153 18.77 12.40 12.86
C VAL A 153 19.81 12.84 11.83
N GLU A 154 20.24 11.89 11.00
CA GLU A 154 21.24 12.10 9.95
C GLU A 154 20.58 12.64 8.66
N SER A 155 20.18 13.92 8.68
CA SER A 155 19.37 14.54 7.62
C SER A 155 20.01 14.44 6.23
N VAL A 156 21.32 14.69 6.11
CA VAL A 156 22.05 14.62 4.83
C VAL A 156 21.98 13.21 4.25
N ALA A 157 22.18 12.19 5.08
CA ALA A 157 22.13 10.80 4.67
C ALA A 157 20.70 10.38 4.27
N LEU A 158 19.67 10.89 4.95
CA LEU A 158 18.26 10.68 4.56
C LEU A 158 17.94 11.26 3.19
N TYR A 159 18.31 12.52 2.91
CA TYR A 159 18.05 13.13 1.60
C TYR A 159 18.77 12.39 0.47
N ILE A 160 20.03 12.02 0.67
CA ILE A 160 20.80 11.22 -0.31
C ILE A 160 20.10 9.86 -0.52
N SER A 161 19.73 9.18 0.57
CA SER A 161 19.06 7.88 0.51
C SER A 161 17.73 7.95 -0.24
N ALA A 162 16.90 8.96 0.04
CA ALA A 162 15.64 9.19 -0.65
C ALA A 162 15.84 9.48 -2.14
N ALA A 163 16.81 10.32 -2.50
CA ALA A 163 17.12 10.63 -3.89
C ALA A 163 17.59 9.39 -4.67
N VAL A 164 18.51 8.61 -4.09
CA VAL A 164 19.00 7.36 -4.68
C VAL A 164 17.87 6.33 -4.79
N ALA A 165 17.02 6.21 -3.77
CA ALA A 165 15.86 5.32 -3.78
C ALA A 165 14.86 5.67 -4.88
N ILE A 166 14.55 6.95 -5.08
CA ILE A 166 13.68 7.42 -6.17
C ILE A 166 14.25 6.98 -7.52
N VAL A 167 15.53 7.25 -7.77
CA VAL A 167 16.20 6.87 -9.02
C VAL A 167 16.19 5.35 -9.21
N ALA A 168 16.49 4.59 -8.16
CA ALA A 168 16.51 3.13 -8.19
C ALA A 168 15.12 2.54 -8.48
N VAL A 169 14.07 3.02 -7.82
CA VAL A 169 12.69 2.57 -8.04
C VAL A 169 12.23 2.92 -9.46
N LEU A 170 12.52 4.11 -9.95
CA LEU A 170 12.19 4.52 -11.32
C LEU A 170 12.94 3.67 -12.37
N ALA A 171 14.23 3.41 -12.15
CA ALA A 171 15.04 2.54 -13.01
C ALA A 171 14.49 1.11 -13.01
N ALA A 172 14.24 0.52 -11.84
CA ALA A 172 13.64 -0.81 -11.70
C ALA A 172 12.27 -0.88 -12.41
N THR A 173 11.44 0.15 -12.24
CA THR A 173 10.12 0.27 -12.90
C THR A 173 10.25 0.32 -14.42
N PHE A 174 11.23 1.07 -14.95
CA PHE A 174 11.46 1.16 -16.38
C PHE A 174 11.96 -0.18 -16.95
N LEU A 175 12.91 -0.83 -16.27
CA LEU A 175 13.55 -2.09 -16.68
C LEU A 175 12.55 -3.26 -16.68
N THR A 176 11.81 -3.41 -15.58
CA THR A 176 10.83 -4.51 -15.41
C THR A 176 9.55 -4.26 -16.19
N GLY A 177 9.15 -3.00 -16.38
CA GLY A 177 7.94 -2.61 -17.08
C GLY A 177 8.07 -2.42 -18.60
N LYS A 178 9.18 -2.82 -19.24
CA LYS A 178 9.39 -2.62 -20.70
C LYS A 178 8.28 -3.21 -21.57
N GLY A 179 7.67 -4.33 -21.13
CA GLY A 179 6.57 -5.01 -21.83
C GLY A 179 5.17 -4.57 -21.41
N ASP A 180 5.03 -3.51 -20.61
CA ASP A 180 3.73 -3.06 -20.10
C ASP A 180 2.94 -2.24 -21.11
N LYS A 181 1.61 -2.43 -21.11
CA LYS A 181 0.70 -1.59 -21.91
C LYS A 181 0.83 -0.16 -21.43
N LYS A 182 1.11 0.77 -22.35
CA LYS A 182 1.19 2.20 -22.05
C LYS A 182 -0.19 2.75 -21.67
N GLY A 183 -0.21 3.68 -20.72
CA GLY A 183 -1.41 4.38 -20.28
C GLY A 183 -2.33 3.57 -19.37
N PHE A 184 -3.22 4.27 -18.66
CA PHE A 184 -4.24 3.68 -17.80
C PHE A 184 -5.59 3.66 -18.53
N ASP A 185 -6.14 2.47 -18.77
CA ASP A 185 -7.52 2.33 -19.26
C ASP A 185 -8.49 2.32 -18.08
N THR A 186 -9.78 2.53 -18.36
CA THR A 186 -10.82 2.58 -17.31
C THR A 186 -10.80 1.33 -16.43
N LYS A 187 -10.55 0.15 -17.02
CA LYS A 187 -10.42 -1.11 -16.26
C LYS A 187 -9.23 -1.06 -15.30
N ALA A 188 -8.03 -0.71 -15.76
CA ALA A 188 -6.87 -0.64 -14.88
C ALA A 188 -7.07 0.36 -13.74
N ILE A 189 -7.76 1.48 -13.97
CA ILE A 189 -8.05 2.47 -12.92
C ILE A 189 -9.05 1.90 -11.90
N SER A 190 -10.15 1.29 -12.36
CA SER A 190 -11.13 0.68 -11.47
C SER A 190 -10.54 -0.45 -10.62
N TYR A 191 -9.73 -1.32 -11.22
CA TYR A 191 -9.04 -2.37 -10.47
C TYR A 191 -7.99 -1.79 -9.50
N ALA A 192 -7.30 -0.70 -9.85
CA ALA A 192 -6.37 -0.04 -8.93
C ALA A 192 -7.12 0.44 -7.69
N ALA A 193 -8.24 1.15 -7.87
CA ALA A 193 -9.04 1.67 -6.77
C ALA A 193 -9.53 0.55 -5.84
N VAL A 194 -10.05 -0.55 -6.41
CA VAL A 194 -10.50 -1.71 -5.63
C VAL A 194 -9.34 -2.37 -4.87
N CYS A 195 -8.19 -2.58 -5.52
CA CYS A 195 -7.03 -3.19 -4.88
C CYS A 195 -6.43 -2.30 -3.79
N ILE A 196 -6.32 -0.99 -4.03
CA ILE A 196 -5.85 -0.01 -3.03
C ILE A 196 -6.80 0.00 -1.83
N ALA A 197 -8.12 0.10 -2.06
CA ALA A 197 -9.11 0.10 -0.98
C ALA A 197 -9.10 -1.20 -0.18
N MET A 198 -8.95 -2.36 -0.86
CA MET A 198 -8.85 -3.66 -0.20
C MET A 198 -7.57 -3.79 0.62
N SER A 199 -6.42 -3.36 0.07
CA SER A 199 -5.15 -3.30 0.81
C SER A 199 -5.25 -2.40 2.03
N PHE A 200 -5.89 -1.23 1.88
CA PHE A 200 -6.10 -0.28 2.96
C PHE A 200 -6.99 -0.87 4.05
N ALA A 201 -8.12 -1.48 3.70
CA ALA A 201 -8.98 -2.17 4.67
C ALA A 201 -8.25 -3.31 5.39
N LEU A 202 -7.52 -4.15 4.67
CA LEU A 202 -6.73 -5.25 5.24
C LEU A 202 -5.59 -4.77 6.13
N SER A 203 -5.07 -3.55 5.92
CA SER A 203 -3.98 -3.00 6.73
C SER A 203 -4.40 -2.62 8.16
N TYR A 204 -5.71 -2.50 8.43
CA TYR A 204 -6.22 -2.40 9.80
C TYR A 204 -6.19 -3.75 10.52
N LEU A 205 -6.19 -4.87 9.76
CA LEU A 205 -6.07 -6.23 10.32
C LEU A 205 -4.61 -6.54 10.63
N ARG A 206 -4.11 -5.96 11.72
CA ARG A 206 -2.73 -6.12 12.21
C ARG A 206 -2.67 -7.26 13.22
N ILE A 207 -1.69 -8.12 13.03
CA ILE A 207 -1.32 -9.19 13.97
C ILE A 207 -0.38 -8.63 15.04
N VAL A 208 0.58 -7.79 14.62
CA VAL A 208 1.55 -7.12 15.49
C VAL A 208 1.73 -5.68 14.99
N LYS A 209 1.74 -4.70 15.89
CA LYS A 209 2.18 -3.31 15.61
C LYS A 209 3.52 -3.09 16.32
N MET A 210 4.44 -2.39 15.68
CA MET A 210 5.77 -2.11 16.24
C MET A 210 5.80 -0.69 16.85
N PRO A 211 6.61 -0.44 17.90
CA PRO A 211 6.53 0.79 18.69
C PRO A 211 6.93 2.08 17.94
N GLN A 212 7.89 2.01 17.01
CA GLN A 212 8.38 3.08 16.14
C GLN A 212 7.74 3.01 14.74
N GLY A 213 6.53 2.45 14.66
CA GLY A 213 5.82 2.23 13.41
C GLY A 213 6.17 0.91 12.72
N GLY A 214 5.32 0.53 11.77
CA GLY A 214 5.38 -0.77 11.12
C GLY A 214 4.41 -1.77 11.75
N SER A 215 3.96 -2.74 10.95
CA SER A 215 3.05 -3.79 11.42
C SER A 215 3.15 -5.04 10.56
N ILE A 216 2.79 -6.17 11.15
CA ILE A 216 2.56 -7.44 10.46
C ILE A 216 1.06 -7.57 10.23
N THR A 217 0.63 -7.67 8.98
CA THR A 217 -0.80 -7.69 8.60
C THR A 217 -1.24 -9.06 8.10
N ILE A 218 -2.56 -9.29 8.06
CA ILE A 218 -3.16 -10.49 7.43
C ILE A 218 -3.19 -10.31 5.90
N ALA A 219 -2.00 -10.22 5.29
CA ALA A 219 -1.80 -10.16 3.84
C ALA A 219 -2.32 -8.88 3.15
N SER A 220 -2.19 -7.71 3.79
CA SER A 220 -2.66 -6.43 3.25
C SER A 220 -2.05 -6.05 1.90
N LEU A 221 -0.85 -6.54 1.58
CA LEU A 221 -0.15 -6.24 0.33
C LEU A 221 -0.63 -7.08 -0.87
N VAL A 222 -1.35 -8.18 -0.63
CA VAL A 222 -1.75 -9.13 -1.69
C VAL A 222 -2.59 -8.48 -2.80
N PRO A 223 -3.60 -7.65 -2.51
CA PRO A 223 -4.37 -6.99 -3.56
C PRO A 223 -3.51 -6.12 -4.50
N LEU A 224 -2.54 -5.37 -3.95
CA LEU A 224 -1.60 -4.58 -4.74
C LEU A 224 -0.62 -5.45 -5.55
N MET A 225 -0.12 -6.54 -4.97
CA MET A 225 0.72 -7.50 -5.68
C MET A 225 -0.03 -8.10 -6.88
N ILE A 226 -1.30 -8.50 -6.68
CA ILE A 226 -2.17 -9.01 -7.75
C ILE A 226 -2.40 -7.94 -8.81
N TYR A 227 -2.69 -6.69 -8.41
CA TYR A 227 -2.87 -5.58 -9.34
C TYR A 227 -1.64 -5.37 -10.24
N SER A 228 -0.45 -5.34 -9.62
CA SER A 228 0.81 -5.22 -10.36
C SER A 228 1.00 -6.40 -11.31
N TYR A 229 0.74 -7.63 -10.87
CA TYR A 229 0.81 -8.79 -11.74
C TYR A 229 -0.17 -8.72 -12.91
N MET A 230 -1.39 -8.22 -12.71
CA MET A 230 -2.44 -8.13 -13.74
C MET A 230 -2.16 -7.06 -14.80
N PHE A 231 -1.70 -5.90 -14.37
CA PHE A 231 -1.64 -4.69 -15.19
C PHE A 231 -0.23 -4.22 -15.51
N GLY A 232 0.78 -4.83 -14.89
CA GLY A 232 2.20 -4.54 -15.08
C GLY A 232 2.79 -3.69 -13.96
N THR A 233 4.11 -3.77 -13.82
CA THR A 233 4.90 -3.11 -12.78
C THR A 233 4.71 -1.60 -12.77
N ARG A 234 4.64 -0.94 -13.94
CA ARG A 234 4.49 0.54 -13.99
C ARG A 234 3.23 1.03 -13.31
N LYS A 235 2.11 0.33 -13.55
CA LYS A 235 0.82 0.65 -12.96
C LYS A 235 0.80 0.26 -11.48
N GLY A 236 1.39 -0.88 -11.15
CA GLY A 236 1.57 -1.34 -9.77
C GLY A 236 2.32 -0.33 -8.90
N VAL A 237 3.44 0.21 -9.40
CA VAL A 237 4.26 1.21 -8.69
C VAL A 237 3.46 2.48 -8.44
N PHE A 238 2.69 2.95 -9.41
CA PHE A 238 1.80 4.10 -9.23
C PHE A 238 0.68 3.83 -8.22
N ALA A 239 0.08 2.64 -8.24
CA ALA A 239 -0.91 2.25 -7.23
C ALA A 239 -0.28 2.16 -5.83
N GLY A 240 0.95 1.66 -5.73
CA GLY A 240 1.75 1.63 -4.50
C GLY A 240 2.07 3.02 -3.95
N PHE A 241 2.38 3.99 -4.82
CA PHE A 241 2.55 5.40 -4.43
C PHE A 241 1.30 5.96 -3.74
N ILE A 242 0.13 5.79 -4.35
CA ILE A 242 -1.15 6.24 -3.78
C ILE A 242 -1.40 5.54 -2.44
N TYR A 243 -1.19 4.22 -2.40
CA TYR A 243 -1.35 3.46 -1.17
C TYR A 243 -0.41 3.92 -0.05
N GLY A 244 0.84 4.27 -0.37
CA GLY A 244 1.79 4.79 0.61
C GLY A 244 1.34 6.12 1.21
N ILE A 245 0.79 7.03 0.41
CA ILE A 245 0.19 8.27 0.93
C ILE A 245 -0.96 7.94 1.88
N LEU A 246 -1.84 7.01 1.52
CA LEU A 246 -2.95 6.60 2.41
C LEU A 246 -2.44 5.98 3.72
N GLN A 247 -1.35 5.20 3.67
CA GLN A 247 -0.73 4.62 4.85
C GLN A 247 -0.16 5.68 5.79
N ALA A 248 0.43 6.76 5.25
CA ALA A 248 0.90 7.87 6.07
C ALA A 248 -0.23 8.58 6.82
N PHE A 249 -1.44 8.58 6.26
CA PHE A 249 -2.62 9.10 6.94
C PHE A 249 -3.16 8.19 8.03
N GLN A 250 -3.02 6.88 7.83
CA GLN A 250 -3.61 5.89 8.71
C GLN A 250 -2.78 5.68 9.98
N ASP A 251 -1.45 5.69 9.87
CA ASP A 251 -0.53 5.42 10.97
C ASP A 251 0.71 6.31 10.81
N PRO A 252 0.55 7.64 11.01
CA PRO A 252 1.64 8.59 10.84
C PRO A 252 2.69 8.42 11.94
N TYR A 253 3.93 8.19 11.53
CA TYR A 253 5.14 8.28 12.32
C TYR A 253 6.17 9.04 11.47
N ILE A 254 6.12 10.37 11.58
CA ILE A 254 6.83 11.29 10.69
C ILE A 254 7.77 12.15 11.52
N LEU A 255 9.08 11.88 11.37
CA LEU A 255 10.14 12.66 11.99
C LEU A 255 10.71 13.68 11.01
N HIS A 256 10.95 13.25 9.76
CA HIS A 256 11.68 14.02 8.78
C HIS A 256 11.08 13.83 7.37
N PRO A 257 11.03 14.85 6.51
CA PRO A 257 10.41 14.74 5.18
C PRO A 257 11.02 13.64 4.29
N ALA A 258 12.33 13.43 4.33
CA ALA A 258 12.96 12.36 3.57
C ALA A 258 12.71 10.97 4.18
N GLN A 259 12.55 10.88 5.50
CA GLN A 259 12.11 9.65 6.18
C GLN A 259 10.68 9.31 5.76
N PHE A 260 9.78 10.29 5.73
CA PHE A 260 8.41 10.11 5.21
C PHE A 260 8.42 9.50 3.81
N LEU A 261 9.26 10.01 2.88
CA LEU A 261 9.35 9.46 1.54
C LEU A 261 9.76 7.98 1.54
N LEU A 262 10.78 7.64 2.34
CA LEU A 262 11.32 6.27 2.44
C LEU A 262 10.30 5.31 3.07
N ASP A 263 9.64 5.68 4.17
CA ASP A 263 8.73 4.79 4.90
C ASP A 263 7.32 4.68 4.30
N TYR A 264 6.90 5.67 3.53
CA TYR A 264 5.58 5.70 2.94
C TYR A 264 5.63 5.55 1.40
N PRO A 265 5.56 6.61 0.57
CA PRO A 265 5.36 6.44 -0.86
C PRO A 265 6.41 5.53 -1.52
N LEU A 266 7.70 5.64 -1.18
CA LEU A 266 8.74 4.80 -1.82
C LEU A 266 8.70 3.34 -1.37
N ALA A 267 8.53 3.08 -0.06
CA ALA A 267 8.35 1.73 0.47
C ALA A 267 7.16 1.02 -0.20
N PHE A 268 6.03 1.70 -0.37
CA PHE A 268 4.84 1.10 -0.96
C PHE A 268 4.87 1.08 -2.50
N MET A 269 5.57 2.01 -3.15
CA MET A 269 5.89 1.91 -4.59
C MET A 269 6.62 0.61 -4.92
N CYS A 270 7.52 0.15 -4.03
CA CYS A 270 8.26 -1.11 -4.21
C CYS A 270 7.34 -2.34 -4.29
N ILE A 271 6.15 -2.32 -3.67
CA ILE A 271 5.16 -3.40 -3.81
C ILE A 271 4.68 -3.55 -5.25
N GLY A 272 4.69 -2.45 -6.00
CA GLY A 272 4.47 -2.45 -7.44
C GLY A 272 5.47 -3.32 -8.22
N LEU A 273 6.65 -3.62 -7.69
CA LEU A 273 7.61 -4.51 -8.36
C LEU A 273 7.17 -5.97 -8.36
N ALA A 274 6.14 -6.36 -7.60
CA ALA A 274 5.65 -7.74 -7.54
C ALA A 274 5.18 -8.31 -8.90
N GLY A 275 4.86 -7.44 -9.87
CA GLY A 275 4.51 -7.83 -11.24
C GLY A 275 5.70 -8.11 -12.17
N CYS A 276 6.96 -7.95 -11.73
CA CYS A 276 8.13 -7.98 -12.61
C CYS A 276 8.33 -9.33 -13.34
N PHE A 277 7.90 -10.44 -12.74
CA PHE A 277 7.97 -11.77 -13.35
C PHE A 277 6.68 -12.20 -14.08
N ALA A 278 5.64 -11.35 -14.12
CA ALA A 278 4.32 -11.72 -14.65
C ALA A 278 4.33 -12.11 -16.14
N LYS A 279 5.36 -11.68 -16.89
CA LYS A 279 5.52 -11.91 -18.35
C LYS A 279 6.75 -12.73 -18.71
N VAL A 280 7.39 -13.37 -17.72
CA VAL A 280 8.57 -14.20 -17.95
C VAL A 280 8.13 -15.58 -18.46
N LYS A 281 8.35 -15.81 -19.76
CA LYS A 281 7.91 -17.02 -20.49
C LYS A 281 8.34 -18.34 -19.83
N ALA A 282 9.55 -18.38 -19.28
CA ALA A 282 10.09 -19.57 -18.60
C ALA A 282 9.24 -20.00 -17.38
N LEU A 283 8.48 -19.07 -16.79
CA LEU A 283 7.68 -19.27 -15.59
C LEU A 283 6.17 -19.33 -15.89
N ASP A 284 5.74 -19.27 -17.16
CA ASP A 284 4.32 -19.22 -17.54
C ASP A 284 3.51 -20.46 -17.13
N LYS A 285 4.18 -21.59 -16.86
CA LYS A 285 3.54 -22.81 -16.37
C LYS A 285 3.38 -22.83 -14.84
N VAL A 286 4.06 -21.92 -14.13
CA VAL A 286 4.14 -21.87 -12.66
C VAL A 286 3.86 -20.44 -12.15
N PRO A 287 2.64 -19.91 -12.34
CA PRO A 287 2.29 -18.55 -11.95
C PRO A 287 2.45 -18.25 -10.46
N GLN A 288 2.29 -19.25 -9.59
CA GLN A 288 2.58 -19.16 -8.17
C GLN A 288 4.06 -18.82 -7.88
N VAL A 289 4.98 -19.30 -8.72
CA VAL A 289 6.40 -18.96 -8.63
C VAL A 289 6.65 -17.54 -9.16
N GLN A 290 5.96 -17.13 -10.23
CA GLN A 290 6.08 -15.76 -10.75
C GLN A 290 5.70 -14.72 -9.68
N ILE A 291 4.54 -14.89 -9.03
CA ILE A 291 4.09 -13.95 -8.00
C ILE A 291 4.96 -14.02 -6.74
N ALA A 292 5.47 -15.21 -6.37
CA ALA A 292 6.34 -15.36 -5.22
C ALA A 292 7.69 -14.67 -5.42
N LEU A 293 8.35 -14.89 -6.57
CA LEU A 293 9.61 -14.21 -6.91
C LEU A 293 9.42 -12.69 -7.00
N GLY A 294 8.31 -12.24 -7.57
CA GLY A 294 7.97 -10.82 -7.60
C GLY A 294 7.76 -10.26 -6.19
N GLY A 295 7.06 -11.00 -5.33
CA GLY A 295 6.87 -10.64 -3.93
C GLY A 295 8.19 -10.54 -3.15
N VAL A 296 9.15 -11.43 -3.41
CA VAL A 296 10.50 -11.34 -2.83
C VAL A 296 11.20 -10.04 -3.26
N VAL A 297 11.18 -9.72 -4.56
CA VAL A 297 11.77 -8.46 -5.06
C VAL A 297 11.09 -7.24 -4.43
N ALA A 298 9.77 -7.24 -4.37
CA ALA A 298 8.98 -6.18 -3.73
C ALA A 298 9.30 -6.03 -2.25
N GLY A 299 9.35 -7.14 -1.51
CA GLY A 299 9.65 -7.19 -0.08
C GLY A 299 11.05 -6.70 0.25
N LEU A 300 12.06 -7.18 -0.48
CA LEU A 300 13.45 -6.75 -0.28
C LEU A 300 13.62 -5.27 -0.63
N SER A 301 13.00 -4.81 -1.72
CA SER A 301 13.06 -3.39 -2.10
C SER A 301 12.40 -2.50 -1.04
N ARG A 302 11.22 -2.90 -0.53
CA ARG A 302 10.55 -2.22 0.60
C ARG A 302 11.40 -2.23 1.87
N PHE A 303 12.02 -3.37 2.18
CA PHE A 303 12.90 -3.53 3.33
C PHE A 303 14.09 -2.56 3.27
N VAL A 304 14.72 -2.40 2.11
CA VAL A 304 15.83 -1.45 1.93
C VAL A 304 15.38 -0.01 2.23
N MET A 305 14.18 0.40 1.81
CA MET A 305 13.67 1.75 2.11
C MET A 305 13.54 1.98 3.62
N HIS A 306 12.88 1.04 4.28
CA HIS A 306 12.68 1.03 5.72
C HIS A 306 14.01 0.94 6.49
N PHE A 307 14.98 0.18 5.99
CA PHE A 307 16.30 0.04 6.59
C PHE A 307 17.10 1.34 6.53
N LEU A 308 17.12 2.01 5.36
CA LEU A 308 17.78 3.31 5.23
C LEU A 308 17.10 4.37 6.11
N SER A 309 15.76 4.34 6.18
CA SER A 309 15.01 5.20 7.09
C SER A 309 15.39 4.93 8.55
N GLY A 310 15.30 3.68 9.01
CA GLY A 310 15.62 3.30 10.39
C GLY A 310 17.06 3.65 10.78
N MET A 311 18.01 3.46 9.88
CA MET A 311 19.42 3.74 10.15
C MET A 311 19.73 5.23 10.31
N PHE A 312 19.00 6.12 9.63
CA PHE A 312 19.31 7.55 9.62
C PHE A 312 18.29 8.43 10.36
N ALA A 313 17.07 7.95 10.62
CA ALA A 313 16.03 8.70 11.34
C ALA A 313 15.71 8.13 12.73
N PHE A 314 16.09 6.88 13.02
CA PHE A 314 15.69 6.18 14.25
C PHE A 314 16.89 5.66 15.05
N GLY A 315 18.10 6.17 14.79
CA GLY A 315 19.33 5.73 15.46
C GLY A 315 19.34 5.95 16.97
N MET A 316 18.64 6.98 17.43
CA MET A 316 18.30 7.28 18.83
C MET A 316 17.75 6.08 19.63
N TRP A 317 17.05 5.14 18.97
CA TRP A 317 16.44 3.99 19.64
C TRP A 317 17.37 2.76 19.71
N ALA A 318 18.58 2.87 19.17
CA ALA A 318 19.56 1.80 19.26
C ALA A 318 20.01 1.59 20.71
N PRO A 319 19.99 0.34 21.22
CA PRO A 319 20.51 0.04 22.56
C PRO A 319 21.96 0.46 22.74
N GLU A 320 22.34 0.81 23.97
CA GLU A 320 23.71 1.20 24.30
C GLU A 320 24.72 0.12 23.85
N GLY A 321 25.74 0.54 23.10
CA GLY A 321 26.76 -0.35 22.54
C GLY A 321 26.35 -1.12 21.27
N GLN A 322 25.11 -0.99 20.79
CA GLN A 322 24.67 -1.59 19.54
C GLN A 322 24.88 -0.62 18.34
N PRO A 323 25.52 -1.05 17.25
CA PRO A 323 25.61 -0.24 16.04
C PRO A 323 24.21 0.08 15.47
N VAL A 324 23.98 1.34 15.08
CA VAL A 324 22.69 1.82 14.55
C VAL A 324 22.19 1.01 13.35
N TRP A 325 23.10 0.65 12.42
CA TRP A 325 22.73 -0.19 11.28
C TRP A 325 22.20 -1.56 11.72
N LEU A 326 22.73 -2.14 12.81
CA LEU A 326 22.27 -3.44 13.30
C LEU A 326 20.91 -3.31 13.99
N TYR A 327 20.69 -2.21 14.72
CA TYR A 327 19.38 -1.88 15.27
C TYR A 327 18.34 -1.78 14.15
N SER A 328 18.58 -0.94 13.14
CA SER A 328 17.66 -0.78 12.01
C SER A 328 17.45 -2.11 11.26
N LEU A 329 18.51 -2.86 10.98
CA LEU A 329 18.41 -4.14 10.29
C LEU A 329 17.46 -5.10 11.02
N THR A 330 17.69 -5.29 12.31
CA THR A 330 16.92 -6.23 13.13
C THR A 330 15.48 -5.78 13.34
N TYR A 331 15.28 -4.48 13.58
CA TYR A 331 13.95 -3.90 13.74
C TYR A 331 13.10 -4.04 12.47
N GLN A 332 13.60 -3.54 11.33
CA GLN A 332 12.83 -3.59 10.10
C GLN A 332 12.60 -5.05 9.65
N ALA A 333 13.58 -5.94 9.87
CA ALA A 333 13.45 -7.34 9.48
C ALA A 333 12.37 -8.04 10.30
N GLY A 334 12.22 -7.62 11.57
CA GLY A 334 11.24 -8.15 12.52
C GLY A 334 9.79 -8.01 12.06
N TYR A 335 9.43 -7.00 11.27
CA TYR A 335 8.06 -6.86 10.75
C TYR A 335 7.96 -6.96 9.22
N VAL A 336 8.91 -6.42 8.45
CA VAL A 336 8.80 -6.38 6.98
C VAL A 336 8.88 -7.78 6.38
N LEU A 337 9.80 -8.64 6.88
CA LEU A 337 9.98 -9.98 6.33
C LEU A 337 8.79 -10.90 6.65
N PRO A 338 8.26 -10.95 7.90
CA PRO A 338 7.03 -11.68 8.17
C PRO A 338 5.82 -11.15 7.39
N ASP A 339 5.62 -9.83 7.30
CA ASP A 339 4.49 -9.23 6.58
C ASP A 339 4.51 -9.62 5.09
N ILE A 340 5.66 -9.49 4.41
CA ILE A 340 5.76 -9.89 3.01
C ILE A 340 5.72 -11.42 2.85
N ALA A 341 6.24 -12.20 3.79
CA ALA A 341 6.15 -13.67 3.73
C ALA A 341 4.70 -14.14 3.78
N ILE A 342 3.88 -13.57 4.66
CA ILE A 342 2.43 -13.82 4.73
C ILE A 342 1.78 -13.46 3.39
N ALA A 343 2.10 -12.30 2.83
CA ALA A 343 1.56 -11.87 1.55
C ALA A 343 1.98 -12.79 0.38
N ILE A 344 3.25 -13.22 0.34
CA ILE A 344 3.77 -14.15 -0.67
C ILE A 344 3.06 -15.49 -0.59
N VAL A 345 2.92 -16.06 0.61
CA VAL A 345 2.24 -17.36 0.81
C VAL A 345 0.77 -17.26 0.40
N ALA A 346 0.06 -16.24 0.88
CA ALA A 346 -1.34 -16.02 0.51
C ALA A 346 -1.52 -15.83 -1.01
N ALA A 347 -0.67 -15.03 -1.64
CA ALA A 347 -0.69 -14.85 -3.09
C ALA A 347 -0.36 -16.17 -3.82
N ALA A 348 0.67 -16.91 -3.42
CA ALA A 348 1.04 -18.19 -4.04
C ALA A 348 -0.10 -19.23 -3.95
N ILE A 349 -0.82 -19.28 -2.83
CA ILE A 349 -2.01 -20.12 -2.65
C ILE A 349 -3.11 -19.71 -3.64
N LEU A 350 -3.42 -18.42 -3.77
CA LEU A 350 -4.39 -17.93 -4.75
C LEU A 350 -3.99 -18.29 -6.18
N PHE A 351 -2.72 -18.09 -6.54
CA PHE A 351 -2.17 -18.40 -7.85
C PHE A 351 -1.99 -19.90 -8.12
N SER A 352 -2.15 -20.76 -7.12
CA SER A 352 -2.23 -22.21 -7.31
C SER A 352 -3.60 -22.65 -7.84
N SER A 353 -4.64 -21.80 -7.73
CA SER A 353 -5.96 -22.05 -8.29
C SER A 353 -6.01 -21.74 -9.79
N ARG A 354 -6.27 -22.76 -10.62
CA ARG A 354 -6.45 -22.60 -12.07
C ARG A 354 -7.57 -21.61 -12.43
N ALA A 355 -8.65 -21.61 -11.65
CA ALA A 355 -9.78 -20.70 -11.87
C ALA A 355 -9.37 -19.24 -11.64
N PHE A 356 -8.61 -18.98 -10.56
CA PHE A 356 -8.10 -17.65 -10.25
C PHE A 356 -7.10 -17.17 -11.30
N VAL A 357 -6.11 -18.01 -11.64
CA VAL A 357 -5.12 -17.71 -12.69
C VAL A 357 -5.79 -17.38 -14.02
N LYS A 358 -6.84 -18.14 -14.39
CA LYS A 358 -7.61 -17.86 -15.62
C LYS A 358 -8.26 -16.48 -15.60
N GLN A 359 -8.71 -15.97 -14.45
CA GLN A 359 -9.26 -14.61 -14.34
C GLN A 359 -8.16 -13.55 -14.42
N VAL A 360 -7.08 -13.72 -13.66
CA VAL A 360 -5.95 -12.78 -13.63
C VAL A 360 -5.28 -12.64 -14.99
N ARG A 361 -5.07 -13.75 -15.71
CA ARG A 361 -4.40 -13.74 -17.02
C ARG A 361 -5.19 -13.06 -18.14
N ARG A 362 -6.50 -12.85 -17.98
CA ARG A 362 -7.30 -12.08 -18.96
C ARG A 362 -6.78 -10.66 -19.17
N PHE A 363 -6.08 -10.13 -18.17
CA PHE A 363 -5.55 -8.77 -18.18
C PHE A 363 -4.08 -8.72 -18.62
N ASN A 364 -3.36 -9.84 -18.46
CA ASN A 364 -1.93 -9.96 -18.78
C ASN A 364 -1.61 -10.20 -20.26
N THR A 365 -2.59 -10.52 -21.10
CA THR A 365 -2.32 -10.84 -22.50
C THR A 365 -2.01 -9.58 -23.32
N VAL A 366 -0.76 -9.52 -23.79
CA VAL A 366 -0.50 -9.09 -25.17
C VAL A 366 -1.05 -10.21 -26.04
N LYS A 367 -1.95 -9.86 -26.97
CA LYS A 367 -2.49 -10.79 -27.97
C LYS A 367 -1.29 -11.48 -28.65
N PRO A 368 -1.25 -12.82 -28.77
CA PRO A 368 -0.25 -13.44 -29.65
C PRO A 368 -0.40 -12.78 -31.02
N ALA A 369 0.70 -12.34 -31.63
CA ALA A 369 0.68 -11.95 -33.03
C ALA A 369 -0.01 -13.09 -33.79
N ALA A 370 -1.08 -12.77 -34.54
CA ALA A 370 -1.78 -13.76 -35.33
C ALA A 370 -0.73 -14.50 -36.16
N ALA A 371 -0.75 -15.84 -36.13
CA ALA A 371 0.06 -16.63 -37.03
C ALA A 371 -0.18 -16.10 -38.47
N PRO A 372 0.86 -15.97 -39.31
CA PRO A 372 0.67 -15.61 -40.71
C PRO A 372 -0.37 -16.58 -41.28
N ALA A 373 -1.43 -16.04 -41.87
CA ALA A 373 -2.41 -16.85 -42.56
C ALA A 373 -1.64 -17.65 -43.63
N GLU A 374 -1.56 -18.96 -43.43
CA GLU A 374 -1.08 -19.89 -44.43
C GLU A 374 -1.97 -19.68 -45.65
N GLN A 375 -1.38 -19.10 -46.70
CA GLN A 375 -2.06 -18.80 -47.95
C GLN A 375 -2.68 -20.10 -48.44
N ALA A 376 -4.00 -20.14 -48.50
CA ALA A 376 -4.75 -21.22 -49.12
C ALA A 376 -4.23 -21.38 -50.55
N ALA A 377 -3.50 -22.47 -50.79
CA ALA A 377 -3.09 -22.88 -52.11
C ALA A 377 -4.37 -23.09 -52.94
N VAL A 378 -4.59 -22.19 -53.91
CA VAL A 378 -5.61 -22.35 -54.94
C VAL A 378 -5.18 -23.54 -55.80
N PRO A 379 -5.96 -24.63 -55.88
CA PRO A 379 -5.64 -25.71 -56.80
C PRO A 379 -5.84 -25.21 -58.24
N PRO A 380 -4.94 -25.54 -59.18
CA PRO A 380 -5.08 -25.13 -60.57
C PRO A 380 -6.36 -25.75 -61.16
N GLN A 381 -7.21 -24.90 -61.72
CA GLN A 381 -8.35 -25.30 -62.53
C GLN A 381 -7.87 -25.60 -63.96
N ALA A 382 -8.20 -26.82 -64.42
CA ALA A 382 -8.18 -27.36 -65.78
C ALA A 382 -6.82 -27.44 -66.50
#